data_AF-A0A7W8C589-F1
#
_entry.id   AF-A0A7W8C589-F1
#
_cell.length_a   1.000
_cell.length_b   1.000
_cell.length_c   1.000
_cell.angle_alpha   90.00
_cell.angle_beta   90.00
_cell.angle_gamma   90.00
#
_symmetry.space_group_name_H-M   'P 1'
#
loop_
_entity.id
_entity.type
_entity.pdbx_description
1 polymer ?
#
loop_
_entity_poly.entity_id
_entity_poly.type
_entity_poly.pdbx_seq_one_letter_code
_entity_poly.pdbx_strand_id
1 'polypeptide(L)'
;MLYKRFFIFLLLALSLPVFSVHAAAKTYDLTLVTADIPDSCNFMTRDGALFVVDEEDHFFTLNIVDRDKNISLEEYARKLSQSLKGGPVSKVGEDGWGFLVKIAVVPFDVLVMADDKHVIELFTDVDRAEWPEDITGAFNSIKSKTPELAPLLHKIITSR
;
A
#
# COMPACT_ATOMS: atom_id res chain seq x y z
N MET A 1 32.60 -36.80 22.68
CA MET A 1 31.12 -36.76 22.46
C MET A 1 30.60 -35.42 21.92
N LEU A 2 31.36 -34.32 21.96
CA LEU A 2 30.91 -32.99 21.50
C LEU A 2 30.81 -32.84 19.96
N TYR A 3 31.71 -33.49 19.21
CA TYR A 3 31.79 -33.38 17.74
C TYR A 3 30.61 -34.03 16.99
N LYS A 4 30.03 -35.12 17.52
CA LYS A 4 28.88 -35.81 16.90
C LYS A 4 27.61 -34.96 16.92
N ARG A 5 27.41 -34.15 17.97
CA ARG A 5 26.23 -33.28 18.09
C ARG A 5 26.30 -32.08 17.15
N PHE A 6 27.50 -31.54 16.93
CA PHE A 6 27.72 -30.43 16.01
C PHE A 6 27.52 -30.83 14.53
N PHE A 7 27.96 -32.04 14.17
CA PHE A 7 27.79 -32.56 12.81
C PHE A 7 26.33 -32.88 12.47
N ILE A 8 25.55 -33.35 13.45
CA ILE A 8 24.10 -33.58 13.29
C ILE A 8 23.35 -32.26 13.14
N PHE A 9 23.73 -31.21 13.87
CA PHE A 9 23.15 -29.86 13.72
C PHE A 9 23.46 -29.24 12.36
N LEU A 10 24.69 -29.41 11.85
CA LEU A 10 25.09 -28.90 10.54
C LEU A 10 24.34 -29.61 9.40
N LEU A 11 24.11 -30.92 9.53
CA LEU A 11 23.32 -31.71 8.57
C LEU A 11 21.82 -31.37 8.62
N LEU A 12 21.27 -31.05 9.80
CA LEU A 12 19.87 -30.61 9.94
C LEU A 12 19.65 -29.20 9.36
N ALA A 13 20.65 -28.31 9.50
CA ALA A 13 20.63 -26.98 8.88
C ALA A 13 20.78 -27.02 7.35
N LEU A 14 21.50 -28.03 6.81
CA LEU A 14 21.60 -28.26 5.36
C LEU A 14 20.39 -29.01 4.77
N SER A 15 19.59 -29.69 5.59
CA SER A 15 18.40 -30.43 5.18
C SER A 15 17.10 -29.66 5.40
N LEU A 16 17.17 -28.36 5.68
CA LEU A 16 16.07 -27.45 5.43
C LEU A 16 16.20 -27.04 3.96
N PRO A 17 15.59 -27.78 3.00
CA PRO A 17 15.33 -27.17 1.71
C PRO A 17 14.56 -25.89 2.03
N VAL A 18 15.09 -24.80 1.47
CA VAL A 18 14.44 -23.52 1.32
C VAL A 18 13.14 -23.78 0.56
N PHE A 19 12.12 -24.27 1.26
CA PHE A 19 10.75 -24.01 0.90
C PHE A 19 10.47 -22.59 1.36
N SER A 20 11.20 -21.63 0.79
CA SER A 20 10.51 -20.43 0.34
C SER A 20 9.52 -20.94 -0.70
N VAL A 21 8.34 -21.38 -0.22
CA VAL A 21 7.13 -21.25 -1.02
C VAL A 21 7.13 -19.77 -1.33
N HIS A 22 7.65 -19.43 -2.51
CA HIS A 22 7.41 -18.10 -3.03
C HIS A 22 5.90 -18.09 -3.15
N ALA A 23 5.22 -17.39 -2.24
CA ALA A 23 3.84 -17.00 -2.45
C ALA A 23 3.83 -16.43 -3.86
N ALA A 24 3.16 -17.13 -4.78
CA ALA A 24 3.32 -16.85 -6.19
C ALA A 24 2.60 -15.55 -6.47
N ALA A 25 3.30 -14.42 -6.34
CA ALA A 25 2.72 -13.13 -6.63
C ALA A 25 2.43 -13.04 -8.13
N LYS A 26 1.18 -12.73 -8.46
CA LYS A 26 0.76 -12.54 -9.84
C LYS A 26 0.77 -11.05 -10.17
N THR A 27 1.37 -10.69 -11.30
CA THR A 27 1.31 -9.32 -11.80
C THR A 27 -0.08 -9.01 -12.34
N TYR A 28 -0.69 -7.95 -11.83
CA TYR A 28 -1.96 -7.41 -12.31
C TYR A 28 -1.74 -6.09 -13.03
N ASP A 29 -2.37 -6.01 -14.20
CA ASP A 29 -2.31 -4.89 -15.12
C ASP A 29 -3.56 -4.01 -14.92
N LEU A 30 -3.38 -2.85 -14.29
CA LEU A 30 -4.45 -1.87 -14.03
C LEU A 30 -4.34 -0.70 -15.00
N THR A 31 -5.34 0.18 -15.04
CA THR A 31 -5.37 1.30 -16.01
C THR A 31 -4.10 2.16 -15.96
N LEU A 32 -3.61 2.51 -14.76
CA LEU A 32 -2.50 3.43 -14.57
C LEU A 32 -1.26 2.79 -13.90
N VAL A 33 -1.41 1.62 -13.29
CA VAL A 33 -0.36 0.95 -12.54
C VAL A 33 -0.30 -0.55 -12.84
N THR A 34 0.81 -1.17 -12.45
CA THR A 34 0.96 -2.62 -12.32
C THR A 34 1.34 -2.95 -10.89
N ALA A 35 0.88 -4.08 -10.36
CA ALA A 35 1.25 -4.56 -9.03
C ALA A 35 1.38 -6.08 -9.01
N ASP A 36 2.33 -6.61 -8.25
CA ASP A 36 2.50 -8.03 -7.97
C ASP A 36 1.74 -8.35 -6.69
N ILE A 37 0.61 -9.08 -6.79
CA ILE A 37 -0.23 -9.40 -5.64
C ILE A 37 -0.04 -10.88 -5.27
N PRO A 38 0.40 -11.19 -4.02
CA PRO A 38 0.49 -12.56 -3.51
C PRO A 38 -0.85 -13.29 -3.50
N ASP A 39 -0.83 -14.62 -3.68
CA ASP A 39 -2.05 -15.46 -3.63
C ASP A 39 -2.77 -15.44 -2.27
N SER A 40 -2.06 -15.09 -1.19
CA SER A 40 -2.61 -14.89 0.16
C SER A 40 -3.43 -13.59 0.28
N CYS A 41 -3.34 -12.68 -0.68
CA CYS A 41 -4.08 -11.44 -0.70
C CYS A 41 -5.28 -11.53 -1.64
N ASN A 42 -6.41 -11.02 -1.18
CA ASN A 42 -7.54 -10.69 -2.03
C ASN A 42 -7.34 -9.29 -2.62
N PHE A 43 -7.72 -9.09 -3.87
CA PHE A 43 -7.70 -7.76 -4.47
C PHE A 43 -8.93 -7.53 -5.34
N MET A 44 -9.31 -6.26 -5.48
CA MET A 44 -10.33 -5.84 -6.44
C MET A 44 -9.94 -4.52 -7.08
N THR A 45 -10.47 -4.30 -8.28
CA THR A 45 -10.29 -3.06 -9.02
C THR A 45 -11.66 -2.44 -9.25
N ARG A 46 -11.81 -1.17 -8.91
CA ARG A 46 -13.06 -0.45 -9.08
C ARG A 46 -12.79 0.99 -9.44
N ASP A 47 -13.35 1.43 -10.57
CA ASP A 47 -13.29 2.83 -11.00
C ASP A 47 -11.85 3.41 -11.05
N GLY A 48 -10.84 2.56 -11.32
CA GLY A 48 -9.43 2.95 -11.36
C GLY A 48 -8.66 2.79 -10.03
N ALA A 49 -9.35 2.51 -8.92
CA ALA A 49 -8.73 2.21 -7.64
C ALA A 49 -8.31 0.74 -7.52
N LEU A 50 -7.15 0.50 -6.92
CA LEU A 50 -6.65 -0.81 -6.49
C LEU A 50 -6.94 -0.98 -5.00
N PHE A 51 -7.71 -2.00 -4.64
CA PHE A 51 -7.92 -2.42 -3.25
C PHE A 51 -7.25 -3.77 -3.03
N VAL A 52 -6.43 -3.89 -2.00
CA VAL A 52 -5.75 -5.14 -1.61
C VAL A 52 -5.98 -5.37 -0.13
N VAL A 53 -6.38 -6.59 0.23
CA VAL A 53 -6.63 -7.01 1.61
C VAL A 53 -6.10 -8.43 1.83
N ASP A 54 -5.51 -8.71 2.99
CA ASP A 54 -5.10 -10.08 3.34
C ASP A 54 -6.19 -10.84 4.10
N GLU A 55 -5.86 -12.05 4.59
CA GLU A 55 -6.78 -12.89 5.37
C GLU A 55 -7.07 -12.37 6.78
N GLU A 56 -6.24 -11.45 7.30
CA GLU A 56 -6.38 -10.82 8.62
C GLU A 56 -7.02 -9.41 8.53
N ASP A 57 -7.63 -9.09 7.39
CA ASP A 57 -8.28 -7.81 7.07
C ASP A 57 -7.32 -6.59 7.03
N HIS A 58 -6.01 -6.79 6.91
CA HIS A 58 -5.07 -5.69 6.62
C HIS A 58 -5.24 -5.24 5.19
N PHE A 59 -5.25 -3.93 4.96
CA PHE A 59 -5.50 -3.43 3.61
C PHE A 59 -4.72 -2.17 3.26
N PHE A 60 -4.59 -1.99 1.94
CA PHE A 60 -4.35 -0.70 1.35
C PHE A 60 -5.28 -0.47 0.16
N THR A 61 -5.56 0.80 -0.12
CA THR A 61 -6.21 1.23 -1.37
C THR A 61 -5.37 2.32 -2.01
N LEU A 62 -5.11 2.18 -3.31
CA LEU A 62 -4.51 3.23 -4.12
C LEU A 62 -5.53 3.69 -5.15
N ASN A 63 -5.92 4.95 -5.10
CA ASN A 63 -6.79 5.58 -6.08
C ASN A 63 -6.04 6.73 -6.78
N ILE A 64 -6.21 6.85 -8.09
CA ILE A 64 -5.58 7.88 -8.91
C ILE A 64 -6.66 8.58 -9.71
N VAL A 65 -6.78 9.89 -9.54
CA VAL A 65 -7.80 10.72 -10.20
C VAL A 65 -7.19 11.96 -10.83
N ASP A 66 -7.93 12.58 -11.75
CA ASP A 66 -7.51 13.83 -12.39
C ASP A 66 -7.47 15.00 -11.40
N ARG A 67 -6.45 15.84 -11.51
CA ARG A 67 -6.26 17.02 -10.67
C ARG A 67 -7.16 18.17 -11.13
N ASP A 68 -8.12 18.55 -10.29
CA ASP A 68 -8.83 19.84 -10.44
C ASP A 68 -7.88 21.00 -10.06
N LYS A 69 -7.55 21.82 -11.06
CA LYS A 69 -6.66 22.98 -10.92
C LYS A 69 -7.32 24.18 -10.24
N ASN A 70 -8.63 24.15 -10.04
CA ASN A 70 -9.38 25.27 -9.45
C ASN A 70 -9.40 25.23 -7.91
N ILE A 71 -8.98 24.12 -7.30
CA ILE A 71 -8.95 23.94 -5.85
C ILE A 71 -7.55 23.59 -5.39
N SER A 72 -7.16 24.01 -4.18
CA SER A 72 -5.87 23.60 -3.60
C SER A 72 -5.89 22.11 -3.21
N LEU A 73 -4.71 21.52 -2.99
CA LEU A 73 -4.61 20.14 -2.52
C LEU A 73 -5.18 19.99 -1.10
N GLU A 74 -4.98 21.01 -0.27
CA GLU A 74 -5.56 21.07 1.08
C GLU A 74 -7.09 21.10 1.03
N GLU A 75 -7.67 21.89 0.13
CA GLU A 75 -9.11 21.95 -0.06
C GLU A 75 -9.66 20.62 -0.59
N TYR A 76 -8.96 19.98 -1.52
CA TYR A 76 -9.29 18.63 -1.99
C TYR A 76 -9.33 17.64 -0.82
N ALA A 77 -8.26 17.59 -0.02
CA ALA A 77 -8.18 16.69 1.14
C ALA A 77 -9.27 16.99 2.18
N ARG A 78 -9.62 18.27 2.40
CA ARG A 78 -10.75 18.64 3.28
C ARG A 78 -12.10 18.15 2.75
N LYS A 79 -12.36 18.30 1.45
CA LYS A 79 -13.59 17.79 0.82
C LYS A 79 -13.66 16.27 0.88
N LEU A 80 -12.55 15.57 0.64
CA LEU A 80 -12.45 14.12 0.75
C LEU A 80 -12.67 13.65 2.19
N SER A 81 -12.03 14.30 3.17
CA SER A 81 -12.27 14.00 4.58
C SER A 81 -13.75 14.17 4.94
N GLN A 82 -14.38 15.27 4.53
CA GLN A 82 -15.81 15.50 4.78
C GLN A 82 -16.71 14.43 4.15
N SER A 83 -16.42 14.00 2.91
CA SER A 83 -17.23 12.97 2.23
C SER A 83 -17.11 11.60 2.90
N LEU A 84 -15.94 11.30 3.47
CA LEU A 84 -15.66 10.06 4.20
C LEU A 84 -16.02 10.12 5.69
N LYS A 85 -16.54 11.25 6.18
CA LYS A 85 -16.75 11.52 7.62
C LYS A 85 -15.44 11.35 8.43
N GLY A 86 -14.33 11.74 7.82
CA GLY A 86 -13.00 11.76 8.40
C GLY A 86 -12.78 12.91 9.39
N GLY A 87 -11.62 12.86 10.04
CA GLY A 87 -11.17 13.86 10.99
C GLY A 87 -10.52 15.09 10.34
N PRO A 88 -9.97 15.99 11.17
CA PRO A 88 -9.24 17.15 10.69
C PRO A 88 -8.08 16.76 9.77
N VAL A 89 -7.88 17.56 8.72
CA VAL A 89 -6.79 17.39 7.76
C VAL A 89 -5.54 18.09 8.28
N SER A 90 -4.39 17.41 8.17
CA SER A 90 -3.08 17.92 8.57
C SER A 90 -2.06 17.73 7.45
N LYS A 91 -1.02 18.57 7.45
CA LYS A 91 0.05 18.48 6.46
C LYS A 91 0.96 17.28 6.77
N VAL A 92 1.32 16.50 5.74
CA VAL A 92 2.20 15.33 5.83
C VAL A 92 3.38 15.56 4.89
N GLY A 93 4.59 15.69 5.45
CA GLY A 93 5.79 16.05 4.68
C GLY A 93 5.67 17.42 3.99
N GLU A 94 6.34 17.59 2.86
CA GLU A 94 6.35 18.86 2.12
C GLU A 94 5.10 19.04 1.24
N ASP A 95 4.57 17.94 0.69
CA ASP A 95 3.62 17.96 -0.43
C ASP A 95 2.39 17.06 -0.24
N GLY A 96 2.15 16.58 0.99
CA GLY A 96 1.04 15.71 1.32
C GLY A 96 0.06 16.32 2.31
N TRP A 97 -1.17 15.83 2.29
CA TRP A 97 -2.19 16.09 3.29
C TRP A 97 -2.80 14.77 3.75
N GLY A 98 -2.96 14.61 5.06
CA GLY A 98 -3.49 13.39 5.65
C GLY A 98 -4.62 13.63 6.62
N PHE A 99 -5.44 12.62 6.83
CA PHE A 99 -6.48 12.59 7.86
C PHE A 99 -6.85 11.16 8.21
N LEU A 100 -7.40 10.99 9.41
CA LEU A 100 -7.92 9.71 9.90
C LEU A 100 -9.40 9.57 9.59
N VAL A 101 -9.82 8.38 9.18
CA VAL A 101 -11.22 8.01 9.04
C VAL A 101 -11.53 6.89 10.03
N LYS A 102 -12.71 6.96 10.65
CA LYS A 102 -13.23 5.90 11.52
C LYS A 102 -14.61 5.51 11.02
N ILE A 103 -14.67 4.47 10.18
CA ILE A 103 -15.94 3.87 9.77
C ILE A 103 -16.10 2.58 10.58
N ALA A 104 -17.12 2.54 11.43
CA ALA A 104 -17.34 1.45 12.38
C ALA A 104 -16.09 1.18 13.26
N VAL A 105 -15.55 -0.04 13.21
CA VAL A 105 -14.45 -0.53 14.06
C VAL A 105 -13.08 -0.42 13.40
N VAL A 106 -12.98 -0.08 12.12
CA VAL A 106 -11.69 -0.08 11.39
C VAL A 106 -11.24 1.37 11.16
N PRO A 107 -10.24 1.87 11.93
CA PRO A 107 -9.60 3.14 11.65
C PRO A 107 -8.63 3.00 10.48
N PHE A 108 -8.63 3.99 9.58
CA PHE A 108 -7.65 4.04 8.51
C PHE A 108 -7.16 5.45 8.25
N ASP A 109 -5.90 5.53 7.85
CA ASP A 109 -5.26 6.75 7.40
C ASP A 109 -5.55 6.95 5.93
N VAL A 110 -5.77 8.21 5.56
CA VAL A 110 -5.81 8.65 4.17
C VAL A 110 -4.68 9.65 3.98
N LEU A 111 -3.83 9.39 3.00
CA LEU A 111 -2.79 10.29 2.52
C LEU A 111 -3.10 10.72 1.10
N VAL A 112 -3.06 12.02 0.86
CA VAL A 112 -3.30 12.63 -0.45
C VAL A 112 -2.06 13.38 -0.91
N MET A 113 -1.58 13.06 -2.11
CA MET A 113 -0.50 13.77 -2.80
C MET A 113 -0.91 14.10 -4.24
N ALA A 114 -0.31 15.12 -4.83
CA ALA A 114 -0.64 15.52 -6.20
C ALA A 114 0.56 15.98 -7.01
N ASP A 115 0.43 15.86 -8.33
CA ASP A 115 1.25 16.55 -9.33
C ASP A 115 0.36 17.53 -10.13
N ASP A 116 0.86 18.03 -11.27
CA ASP A 116 0.15 18.96 -12.14
C ASP A 116 -1.12 18.39 -12.82
N LYS A 117 -1.25 17.06 -12.88
CA LYS A 117 -2.26 16.33 -13.65
C LYS A 117 -3.08 15.36 -12.80
N HIS A 118 -2.53 14.82 -11.72
CA HIS A 118 -3.12 13.74 -10.93
C HIS A 118 -3.13 14.06 -9.43
N VAL A 119 -4.10 13.47 -8.75
CA VAL A 119 -4.12 13.29 -7.30
C VAL A 119 -4.06 11.79 -7.03
N ILE A 120 -3.18 11.37 -6.11
CA ILE A 120 -3.18 10.01 -5.57
C ILE A 120 -3.72 10.04 -4.15
N GLU A 121 -4.66 9.15 -3.89
CA GLU A 121 -5.23 8.88 -2.57
C GLU A 121 -4.77 7.50 -2.13
N LEU A 122 -4.08 7.44 -0.99
CA LEU A 122 -3.62 6.21 -0.37
C LEU A 122 -4.40 6.01 0.94
N PHE A 123 -5.13 4.90 1.01
CA PHE A 123 -5.88 4.48 2.19
C PHE A 123 -5.18 3.29 2.81
N THR A 124 -5.04 3.28 4.13
CA THR A 124 -4.21 2.29 4.82
C THR A 124 -4.70 2.07 6.23
N ASP A 125 -4.78 0.81 6.65
CA ASP A 125 -5.08 0.46 8.04
C ASP A 125 -4.10 1.15 9.03
N VAL A 126 -4.65 1.62 10.16
CA VAL A 126 -3.94 2.30 11.28
C VAL A 126 -3.59 1.33 12.40
N ASP A 127 -4.34 0.23 12.55
CA ASP A 127 -4.29 -0.61 13.76
C ASP A 127 -3.06 -1.53 13.81
N ARG A 128 -2.22 -1.54 12.78
CA ARG A 128 -1.04 -2.41 12.70
C ARG A 128 0.21 -1.57 12.39
N ALA A 129 1.11 -1.53 13.38
CA ALA A 129 2.38 -0.78 13.30
C ALA A 129 3.30 -1.25 12.17
N GLU A 130 3.16 -2.52 11.76
CA GLU A 130 3.86 -3.12 10.64
C GLU A 130 2.85 -3.99 9.86
N TRP A 131 2.83 -3.83 8.54
CA TRP A 131 2.05 -4.71 7.67
C TRP A 131 2.72 -6.08 7.52
N PRO A 132 1.95 -7.16 7.32
CA PRO A 132 2.50 -8.44 6.91
C PRO A 132 3.35 -8.34 5.65
N GLU A 133 4.29 -9.28 5.48
CA GLU A 133 5.23 -9.29 4.35
C GLU A 133 4.52 -9.29 3.00
N ASP A 134 3.42 -10.04 2.87
CA ASP A 134 2.65 -10.14 1.63
C ASP A 134 2.00 -8.81 1.23
N ILE A 135 1.37 -8.11 2.18
CA ILE A 135 0.78 -6.77 1.95
C ILE A 135 1.87 -5.75 1.64
N THR A 136 2.98 -5.81 2.37
CA THR A 136 4.14 -4.94 2.16
C THR A 136 4.77 -5.18 0.79
N GLY A 137 4.91 -6.44 0.37
CA GLY A 137 5.41 -6.84 -0.93
C GLY A 137 4.50 -6.35 -2.06
N ALA A 138 3.19 -6.54 -1.90
CA ALA A 138 2.19 -6.03 -2.84
C ALA A 138 2.27 -4.51 -2.97
N PHE A 139 2.33 -3.78 -1.87
CA PHE A 139 2.44 -2.32 -1.86
C PHE A 139 3.71 -1.82 -2.55
N ASN A 140 4.87 -2.42 -2.21
CA ASN A 140 6.16 -2.03 -2.77
C ASN A 140 6.33 -2.43 -4.25
N SER A 141 5.54 -3.39 -4.74
CA SER A 141 5.56 -3.81 -6.14
C SER A 141 4.88 -2.83 -7.10
N ILE A 142 4.09 -1.88 -6.57
CA ILE A 142 3.30 -0.94 -7.36
C ILE A 142 4.22 -0.10 -8.25
N LYS A 143 3.98 -0.16 -9.55
CA LYS A 143 4.73 0.59 -10.57
C LYS A 143 3.77 1.33 -11.48
N SER A 144 4.18 2.52 -11.90
CA SER A 144 3.41 3.30 -12.86
C SER A 144 3.56 2.72 -14.26
N LYS A 145 2.46 2.75 -15.02
CA LYS A 145 2.49 2.50 -16.47
C LYS A 145 2.85 3.73 -17.28
N THR A 146 2.71 4.91 -16.68
CA THR A 146 2.97 6.20 -17.32
C THR A 146 4.19 6.84 -16.67
N PRO A 147 5.26 7.16 -17.42
CA PRO A 147 6.46 7.76 -16.85
C PRO A 147 6.20 9.04 -16.04
N GLU A 148 5.21 9.84 -16.44
CA GLU A 148 4.84 11.09 -15.77
C GLU A 148 4.29 10.89 -14.36
N LEU A 149 3.57 9.78 -14.11
CA LEU A 149 2.98 9.46 -12.81
C LEU A 149 3.99 8.78 -11.87
N ALA A 150 5.08 8.22 -12.41
CA ALA A 150 6.06 7.45 -11.64
C ALA A 150 6.68 8.22 -10.45
N PRO A 151 7.05 9.51 -10.57
CA PRO A 151 7.59 10.27 -9.44
C PRO A 151 6.57 10.46 -8.31
N LEU A 152 5.32 10.80 -8.64
CA LEU A 152 4.26 10.99 -7.66
C LEU A 152 3.93 9.67 -6.94
N LEU A 153 3.85 8.58 -7.71
CA LEU A 153 3.58 7.25 -7.19
C LEU A 153 4.71 6.76 -6.29
N HIS A 154 5.97 6.95 -6.69
CA HIS A 154 7.11 6.61 -5.84
C HIS A 154 7.07 7.39 -4.52
N LYS A 155 6.78 8.70 -4.59
CA LYS A 155 6.73 9.57 -3.42
C LYS A 155 5.69 9.13 -2.40
N ILE A 156 4.47 8.83 -2.84
CA ILE A 156 3.39 8.43 -1.92
C ILE A 156 3.66 7.05 -1.30
N ILE A 157 4.27 6.13 -2.05
CA ILE A 157 4.66 4.80 -1.56
C ILE A 157 5.76 4.90 -0.49
N THR A 158 6.75 5.78 -0.66
CA THR A 158 7.86 5.96 0.29
C THR A 158 7.56 6.95 1.42
N SER A 159 6.33 7.46 1.52
CA SER A 159 5.95 8.41 2.57
C SER A 159 5.55 7.74 3.89
N ARG A 160 5.64 6.41 3.95
CA ARG A 160 5.46 5.58 5.14
C ARG A 160 6.78 4.96 5.58
#